data_AF-A0A0Q6QQ38-F1
#
_entry.id   AF-A0A0Q6QQ38-F1
#
_cell.length_a   1.000
_cell.length_b   1.000
_cell.length_c   1.000
_cell.angle_alpha   90.00
_cell.angle_beta   90.00
_cell.angle_gamma   90.00
#
_symmetry.space_group_name_H-M   'P 1'
#
loop_
_entity.id
_entity.type
_entity.pdbx_description
1 polymer ?
#
loop_
_entity_poly.entity_id
_entity_poly.type
_entity_poly.pdbx_seq_one_letter_code
_entity_poly.pdbx_strand_id
1 'polypeptide(L)' 'MPYEDGMQLVFDLVERTVVVSFRNNVIMLGPFRNQKAAVRAGEQYCREHGWDDSEPGPNQRQL' A
#
# COMPACT_ATOMS: atom_id res chain seq x y z
N MET A 1 6.52 2.85 -6.27
CA MET A 1 5.34 3.30 -7.05
C MET A 1 5.11 4.78 -6.76
N PRO A 2 4.50 5.55 -7.67
CA PRO A 2 3.92 6.82 -7.25
C PRO A 2 2.75 6.55 -6.29
N TYR A 3 2.55 7.46 -5.35
CA TYR A 3 1.57 7.34 -4.27
C TYR A 3 0.48 8.39 -4.48
N GLU A 4 -0.79 7.98 -4.36
CA GLU A 4 -1.90 8.93 -4.31
C GLU A 4 -1.84 9.76 -3.00
N ASP A 5 -2.32 11.00 -3.06
CA ASP A 5 -2.38 11.89 -1.90
C ASP A 5 -3.12 11.22 -0.72
N GLY A 6 -2.44 11.20 0.43
CA GLY A 6 -2.95 10.58 1.66
C GLY A 6 -2.61 9.09 1.82
N MET A 7 -1.94 8.46 0.86
CA MET A 7 -1.44 7.10 1.02
C MET A 7 -0.18 7.06 1.90
N GLN A 8 -0.15 6.14 2.85
CA GLN A 8 0.98 5.98 3.77
C GLN A 8 1.43 4.51 3.87
N LEU A 9 2.73 4.28 3.70
CA LEU A 9 3.40 3.03 4.03
C LEU A 9 4.41 3.30 5.14
N VAL A 10 4.15 2.79 6.34
CA VAL A 10 5.03 2.97 7.51
C VAL A 10 5.60 1.63 7.92
N PHE A 11 6.92 1.48 7.86
CA PHE A 11 7.58 0.29 8.37
C PHE A 11 7.82 0.42 9.87
N ASP A 12 7.21 -0.47 10.66
CA ASP A 12 7.54 -0.62 12.07
C ASP A 12 8.73 -1.57 12.23
N LEU A 13 9.83 -1.06 12.79
CA LEU A 13 11.05 -1.83 13.02
C LEU A 13 10.91 -2.83 14.18
N VAL A 14 10.02 -2.56 15.13
CA VAL A 14 9.82 -3.37 16.34
C VAL A 14 9.12 -4.68 15.98
N GLU A 15 7.91 -4.60 15.43
CA GLU A 15 7.16 -5.79 14.98
C GLU A 15 7.59 -6.27 13.59
N ARG A 16 8.43 -5.49 12.90
CA ARG A 16 8.87 -5.74 11.51
C ARG A 16 7.71 -5.85 10.53
N THR A 17 6.66 -5.08 10.74
CA THR A 17 5.48 -5.02 9.87
C THR A 17 5.51 -3.76 9.01
N VAL A 18 4.76 -3.74 7.90
CA VAL A 18 4.39 -2.48 7.24
C VAL A 18 2.92 -2.19 7.50
N VAL A 19 2.64 -0.98 7.97
CA VAL A 19 1.30 -0.42 8.04
C VAL A 19 1.02 0.26 6.70
N VAL A 20 -0.01 -0.20 6.01
CA VAL A 20 -0.55 0.47 4.81
C VAL A 20 -1.83 1.18 5.24
N SER A 21 -1.88 2.51 5.08
CA SER A 21 -3.06 3.32 5.39
C SER A 21 -3.48 4.14 4.18
N PHE A 22 -4.74 3.97 3.76
CA PHE A 22 -5.31 4.73 2.65
C PHE A 22 -6.84 4.65 2.58
N ARG A 23 -7.53 5.74 2.19
CA ARG A 23 -9.00 5.80 2.01
C ARG A 23 -9.80 5.10 3.13
N ASN A 24 -9.49 5.44 4.38
CA ASN A 24 -10.07 4.85 5.61
C ASN A 24 -9.75 3.35 5.86
N ASN A 25 -8.84 2.75 5.10
CA ASN A 25 -8.33 1.41 5.33
C ASN A 25 -7.00 1.48 6.06
N VAL A 26 -6.80 0.58 7.03
CA VAL A 26 -5.51 0.36 7.69
C VAL A 26 -5.28 -1.15 7.74
N ILE A 27 -4.18 -1.61 7.16
CA ILE A 27 -3.77 -3.01 7.19
C ILE A 27 -2.32 -3.11 7.64
N MET A 28 -2.01 -4.17 8.39
CA MET A 28 -0.66 -4.51 8.79
C MET A 28 -0.23 -5.77 8.06
N LEU A 29 0.89 -5.71 7.35
CA LEU A 29 1.48 -6.86 6.66
C LEU A 29 2.79 -7.25 7.35
N GLY A 30 3.09 -8.54 7.39
CA GLY A 30 4.34 -9.06 7.93
C GLY A 30 4.14 -10.18 8.95
N PRO A 31 5.17 -10.48 9.77
CA PRO A 31 6.45 -9.77 9.88
C PRO A 31 7.38 -9.99 8.67
N PHE A 32 8.33 -9.08 8.46
CA PHE A 32 9.29 -9.11 7.37
C PHE A 32 10.75 -9.15 7.85
N ARG A 33 11.63 -9.70 7.01
CA ARG A 33 13.07 -9.77 7.30
C ARG A 33 13.74 -8.39 7.34
N ASN A 34 13.27 -7.45 6.52
CA ASN A 34 13.82 -6.10 6.42
C ASN A 34 12.81 -5.13 5.81
N GLN A 35 13.08 -3.82 5.97
CA GLN A 35 12.25 -2.74 5.44
C GLN A 35 12.01 -2.85 3.93
N LYS A 36 13.02 -3.27 3.15
CA LYS A 36 12.88 -3.41 1.69
C LYS A 36 11.87 -4.49 1.30
N ALA A 37 11.80 -5.59 2.04
CA ALA A 37 10.77 -6.61 1.84
C ALA A 37 9.38 -6.09 2.23
N ALA A 38 9.30 -5.35 3.34
CA ALA A 38 8.06 -4.79 3.84
C ALA A 38 7.46 -3.75 2.88
N VAL A 39 8.27 -2.78 2.43
CA VAL A 39 7.83 -1.75 1.45
C VAL A 39 7.36 -2.40 0.16
N ARG A 40 8.07 -3.40 -0.38
CA ARG A 40 7.63 -4.11 -1.59
C ARG A 40 6.29 -4.80 -1.42
N ALA A 41 6.06 -5.44 -0.26
CA ALA A 41 4.78 -6.07 0.04
C ALA A 41 3.65 -5.04 0.19
N GLY A 42 3.91 -3.91 0.85
CA GLY A 42 2.95 -2.81 0.96
C GLY A 42 2.59 -2.22 -0.40
N GLU A 43 3.58 -1.96 -1.27
CA GLU A 43 3.33 -1.46 -2.62
C GLU A 43 2.54 -2.47 -3.47
N GLN A 44 2.86 -3.77 -3.35
CA GLN A 44 2.13 -4.81 -4.04
C GLN A 44 0.67 -4.86 -3.59
N TYR A 45 0.41 -4.80 -2.28
CA TYR A 45 -0.95 -4.73 -1.74
C TYR A 45 -1.72 -3.53 -2.30
N CYS A 46 -1.09 -2.35 -2.37
CA CYS A 46 -1.73 -1.16 -2.94
C CYS A 46 -2.12 -1.37 -4.42
N ARG A 47 -1.22 -1.92 -5.24
CA ARG A 47 -1.52 -2.23 -6.66
C ARG A 47 -2.67 -3.22 -6.81
N GLU A 48 -2.70 -4.26 -5.99
CA GLU A 48 -3.78 -5.27 -6.00
C GLU A 48 -5.15 -4.67 -5.64
N HIS A 49 -5.17 -3.54 -4.92
CA HIS A 49 -6.39 -2.81 -4.56
C HIS A 49 -6.65 -1.60 -5.47
N GLY A 50 -5.88 -1.42 -6.53
CA GLY A 50 -6.00 -0.29 -7.46
C GLY A 50 -5.68 1.05 -6.82
N TRP A 51 -4.80 1.06 -5.82
CA TRP A 51 -4.33 2.27 -5.15
C TRP A 51 -2.98 2.65 -5.75
N ASP A 52 -3.01 3.47 -6.80
CA ASP A 52 -1.84 4.10 -7.39
C ASP A 52 -2.23 5.48 -7.94
N ASP A 53 -1.26 6.32 -8.29
CA ASP A 53 -1.55 7.66 -8.84
C ASP A 53 -1.96 7.62 -10.32
N SER A 54 -2.04 6.43 -10.92
CA SER A 54 -2.46 6.28 -12.30
C SER A 54 -3.92 6.68 -12.38
N GLU A 55 -4.27 7.56 -13.31
CA GLU A 55 -5.67 7.88 -13.57
C GLU A 55 -6.47 6.57 -13.75
N PRO A 56 -7.68 6.45 -13.17
CA PRO A 56 -8.47 5.25 -13.29
C PRO A 56 -8.64 4.94 -14.78
N GLY A 57 -8.08 3.80 -15.20
CA GLY A 57 -8.26 3.31 -16.55
C GLY A 57 -9.75 3.27 -16.90
N PRO A 58 -10.13 3.40 -18.18
CA PRO A 58 -11.50 3.70 -18.62
C PRO A 58 -12.59 2.71 -18.18
N ASN A 59 -12.25 1.63 -17.50
CA ASN A 59 -13.14 0.52 -17.15
C ASN A 59 -13.73 0.57 -15.73
N GLN A 60 -13.49 1.63 -14.94
CA GLN A 60 -14.02 1.75 -13.56
C GLN A 60 -15.18 2.76 -13.40
N ARG A 61 -15.73 3.29 -14.50
CA ARG A 61 -16.84 4.29 -14.47
C ARG A 61 -18.25 3.72 -14.70
N GLN A 62 -18.44 2.40 -14.64
CA GLN A 62 -19.76 1.79 -14.80
C GLN A 62 -20.04 0.77 -13.70
N LEU A 63 -20.48 1.25 -12.54
CA LEU A 63 -21.42 0.57 -11.63
C LEU A 63 -22.28 1.63 -10.95
#